data_AF-A0A952WBS2-F1
#
_entry.id   AF-A0A952WBS2-F1
#
_cell.length_a   1.000
_cell.length_b   1.000
_cell.length_c   1.000
_cell.angle_alpha   90.00
_cell.angle_beta   90.00
_cell.angle_gamma   90.00
#
_symmetry.space_group_name_H-M   'P 1'
#
loop_
_entity.id
_entity.type
_entity.pdbx_description
1 polymer ?
#
loop_
_entity_poly.entity_id
_entity_poly.type
_entity_poly.pdbx_seq_one_letter_code
_entity_poly.pdbx_strand_id
1 'polypeptide(L)'
;MKWLGRLYGRRIVNVNCNVLLAGFLALVPTIWIVSLTRELGIHNKFGIVAVTFVCDIVFDVVIYFVLHWLANHLPRRWGWVSSKAYQHLSFVRDATLVQFERMVMAPVLYVVALGLQMLLMHSGVGREWATAWGFMVGLTITRTMHTVWMLRAERRAWREHAAAAVLAAQGAPAGVALEAVAEKAAGRADPLAPPTIQEAASALARGDSITR
;
A
#
# COMPACT_ATOMS: atom_id res chain seq x y z
N MET A 1 -19.82 8.49 -15.56
CA MET A 1 -19.56 8.76 -14.12
C MET A 1 -19.81 7.58 -13.15
N LYS A 2 -20.60 6.55 -13.50
CA LYS A 2 -20.84 5.36 -12.65
C LYS A 2 -19.59 4.46 -12.38
N TRP A 3 -18.48 4.70 -13.07
CA TRP A 3 -17.21 3.98 -12.91
C TRP A 3 -16.35 4.56 -11.78
N LEU A 4 -16.24 5.90 -11.68
CA LEU A 4 -15.59 6.57 -10.55
C LEU A 4 -16.33 6.26 -9.23
N GLY A 5 -17.66 6.26 -9.23
CA GLY A 5 -18.45 5.93 -8.03
C GLY A 5 -18.25 4.49 -7.54
N ARG A 6 -18.02 3.52 -8.45
CA ARG A 6 -17.67 2.13 -8.08
C ARG A 6 -16.24 1.98 -7.56
N LEU A 7 -15.32 2.83 -8.02
CA LEU A 7 -13.97 2.93 -7.46
C LEU A 7 -13.98 3.61 -6.09
N TYR A 8 -14.76 4.68 -5.91
CA TYR A 8 -14.91 5.38 -4.63
C TYR A 8 -15.61 4.53 -3.56
N GLY A 9 -16.49 3.62 -3.97
CA GLY A 9 -17.11 2.63 -3.07
C GLY A 9 -16.17 1.50 -2.62
N ARG A 10 -14.97 1.37 -3.19
CA ARG A 10 -13.99 0.37 -2.78
C ARG A 10 -13.18 0.87 -1.59
N ARG A 11 -13.14 0.06 -0.54
CA ARG A 11 -12.33 0.22 0.70
C ARG A 11 -10.91 0.76 0.45
N ILE A 12 -10.27 0.34 -0.64
CA ILE A 12 -8.91 0.74 -1.04
C ILE A 12 -8.81 2.26 -1.22
N VAL A 13 -9.81 2.90 -1.84
CA VAL A 13 -9.78 4.35 -2.12
C VAL A 13 -9.96 5.16 -0.85
N ASN A 14 -10.86 4.74 0.04
CA ASN A 14 -11.09 5.45 1.31
C ASN A 14 -9.87 5.37 2.24
N VAL A 15 -9.23 4.19 2.32
CA VAL A 15 -7.96 4.03 3.04
C VAL A 15 -6.89 4.94 2.44
N ASN A 16 -6.74 4.95 1.11
CA ASN A 16 -5.77 5.81 0.44
C ASN A 16 -6.02 7.31 0.66
N CYS A 17 -7.28 7.76 0.63
CA CYS A 17 -7.63 9.16 0.89
C CYS A 17 -7.33 9.57 2.33
N ASN A 18 -7.70 8.76 3.32
CA ASN A 18 -7.39 9.06 4.72
C ASN A 18 -5.88 9.12 4.96
N VAL A 19 -5.15 8.19 4.34
CA VAL A 19 -3.70 8.08 4.42
C VAL A 19 -2.99 9.23 3.67
N LEU A 20 -3.53 9.70 2.55
CA LEU A 20 -3.08 10.92 1.85
C LEU A 20 -3.29 12.14 2.73
N LEU A 21 -4.48 12.28 3.32
CA LEU A 21 -4.80 13.38 4.23
C LEU A 21 -3.85 13.42 5.43
N ALA A 22 -3.62 12.26 6.07
CA ALA A 22 -2.69 12.15 7.19
C ALA A 22 -1.27 12.58 6.81
N GLY A 23 -0.79 12.16 5.63
CA GLY A 23 0.55 12.55 5.16
C GLY A 23 0.65 14.05 4.83
N PHE A 24 -0.39 14.65 4.23
CA PHE A 24 -0.42 16.09 4.00
C PHE A 24 -0.52 16.89 5.31
N LEU A 25 -1.30 16.39 6.27
CA LEU A 25 -1.40 16.98 7.61
C LEU A 25 -0.09 16.90 8.38
N ALA A 26 0.67 15.81 8.23
CA ALA A 26 2.00 15.65 8.82
C ALA A 26 3.07 16.55 8.17
N LEU A 27 2.90 16.88 6.89
CA LEU A 27 3.77 17.79 6.16
C LEU A 27 3.80 19.20 6.78
N VAL A 28 2.66 19.67 7.32
CA VAL A 28 2.54 21.01 7.92
C VAL A 28 3.49 21.20 9.12
N PRO A 29 3.41 20.39 10.20
CA PRO A 29 4.34 20.52 11.32
C PRO A 29 5.77 20.17 10.91
N THR A 30 6.00 19.29 9.94
CA THR A 30 7.35 19.01 9.42
C THR A 30 7.98 20.25 8.79
N ILE A 31 7.26 20.96 7.90
CA ILE A 31 7.75 22.21 7.30
C ILE A 31 8.01 23.26 8.38
N TRP A 32 7.15 23.34 9.39
CA TRP A 32 7.33 24.28 10.49
C TRP A 32 8.63 24.00 11.28
N ILE A 33 8.92 22.74 11.62
CA ILE A 33 10.21 22.41 12.26
C ILE A 33 11.38 22.72 11.33
N VAL A 34 11.27 22.43 10.02
CA VAL A 34 12.32 22.79 9.06
C VAL A 34 12.56 24.30 9.05
N SER A 35 11.52 25.12 9.12
CA SER A 35 11.68 26.58 9.22
C SER A 35 12.39 26.99 10.51
N LEU A 36 12.14 26.31 11.63
CA LEU A 36 12.80 26.56 12.90
C LEU A 36 14.32 26.26 12.85
N THR A 37 14.75 25.33 11.98
CA THR A 37 16.19 25.08 11.78
C THR A 37 16.95 26.30 11.26
N ARG A 38 16.26 27.24 10.59
CA ARG A 38 16.82 28.52 10.16
C ARG A 38 17.10 29.42 11.36
N GLU A 39 16.18 29.48 12.32
CA GLU A 39 16.31 30.29 13.53
C GLU A 39 17.39 29.75 14.47
N LEU A 40 17.56 28.42 14.50
CA LEU A 40 18.60 27.74 15.27
C LEU A 40 20.01 27.81 14.64
N GLY A 41 20.17 28.48 13.49
CA GLY A 41 21.47 28.64 12.83
C GLY A 41 22.04 27.35 12.23
N ILE A 42 21.21 26.33 11.97
CA ILE A 42 21.68 25.07 11.38
C ILE A 42 21.88 25.29 9.88
N HIS A 43 23.13 25.47 9.46
CA HIS A 43 23.48 25.68 8.05
C HIS A 43 23.75 24.38 7.28
N ASN A 44 24.02 23.29 7.98
CA ASN A 44 24.34 22.00 7.37
C ASN A 44 23.10 21.38 6.69
N LYS A 45 23.15 21.22 5.36
CA LYS A 45 22.09 20.62 4.54
C LYS A 45 21.75 19.20 5.00
N PHE A 46 22.76 18.39 5.34
CA PHE A 46 22.54 17.03 5.84
C PHE A 46 21.85 17.02 7.20
N GLY A 47 22.17 17.97 8.08
CA GLY A 47 21.51 18.12 9.37
C GLY A 47 20.02 18.43 9.20
N ILE A 48 19.66 19.26 8.22
CA ILE A 48 18.27 19.61 7.93
C ILE A 48 17.52 18.40 7.38
N VAL A 49 18.11 17.66 6.44
CA VAL A 49 17.51 16.42 5.91
C VAL A 49 17.29 15.40 7.03
N ALA A 50 18.26 15.22 7.92
CA ALA A 50 18.15 14.30 9.04
C ALA A 50 17.04 14.71 10.03
N VAL A 51 16.98 15.99 10.41
CA VAL A 51 15.90 16.51 11.27
C VAL A 51 14.55 16.35 10.59
N THR A 52 14.45 16.69 9.29
CA THR A 52 13.22 16.54 8.52
C THR A 52 12.73 15.09 8.53
N PHE A 53 13.65 14.14 8.30
CA PHE A 53 13.35 12.71 8.32
C PHE A 53 12.82 12.24 9.67
N VAL A 54 13.50 12.60 10.77
CA VAL A 54 13.08 12.20 12.12
C VAL A 54 11.73 12.81 12.48
N CYS A 55 11.53 14.10 12.21
CA CYS A 55 10.28 14.80 12.51
C CYS A 55 9.12 14.26 11.69
N ASP A 56 9.32 13.97 10.42
CA ASP A 56 8.30 13.36 9.57
C ASP A 56 7.84 12.01 10.12
N ILE A 57 8.77 11.12 10.48
CA ILE A 57 8.43 9.82 11.09
C ILE A 57 7.59 10.01 12.35
N VAL A 58 8.04 10.90 13.25
CA VAL A 58 7.35 11.13 14.53
C VAL A 58 5.96 11.70 14.29
N PHE A 59 5.82 12.73 13.46
CA PHE A 59 4.53 13.35 13.20
C PHE A 59 3.58 12.45 12.43
N ASP A 60 4.07 11.68 11.46
CA ASP A 60 3.25 10.77 10.68
C ASP A 60 2.64 9.68 11.58
N VAL A 61 3.44 9.11 12.49
CA VAL A 61 2.94 8.14 13.49
C VAL A 61 1.95 8.80 14.45
N VAL A 62 2.31 9.94 15.04
CA VAL A 62 1.47 10.64 16.03
C VAL A 62 0.13 11.07 15.41
N ILE A 63 0.15 11.75 14.27
CA ILE A 63 -1.06 12.23 13.59
C ILE A 63 -1.92 11.06 13.14
N TYR A 64 -1.32 9.98 12.63
CA TYR A 64 -2.08 8.78 12.30
C TYR A 64 -2.82 8.22 13.52
N PHE A 65 -2.13 8.07 14.66
CA PHE A 65 -2.76 7.60 15.90
C PHE A 65 -3.87 8.54 16.38
N VAL A 66 -3.64 9.86 16.33
CA VAL A 66 -4.64 10.86 16.72
C VAL A 66 -5.86 10.82 15.80
N LEU A 67 -5.68 10.81 14.48
CA LEU A 67 -6.78 10.72 13.51
C LEU A 67 -7.56 9.41 13.66
N HIS A 68 -6.86 8.31 13.90
CA HIS A 68 -7.50 7.01 14.11
C HIS A 68 -8.29 6.96 15.44
N TRP A 69 -7.74 7.53 16.52
CA TRP A 69 -8.44 7.68 17.80
C TRP A 69 -9.67 8.58 17.64
N LEU A 70 -9.52 9.71 16.95
CA LEU A 70 -10.57 10.68 16.69
C LEU A 70 -11.70 10.05 15.88
N ALA A 71 -11.38 9.28 14.84
CA ALA A 71 -12.37 8.55 14.04
C ALA A 71 -13.15 7.49 14.84
N ASN A 72 -12.53 6.91 15.87
CA ASN A 72 -13.17 5.89 16.71
C ASN A 72 -13.96 6.45 17.90
N HIS A 73 -13.56 7.61 18.43
CA HIS A 73 -14.20 8.23 19.60
C HIS A 73 -15.13 9.39 19.27
N LEU A 74 -15.14 9.93 18.05
CA LEU A 74 -16.12 10.96 17.69
C LEU A 74 -17.54 10.35 17.68
N PRO A 75 -18.53 11.01 18.32
CA PRO A 75 -19.91 10.56 18.25
C PRO A 75 -20.37 10.46 16.80
N ARG A 76 -20.90 9.28 16.47
CA ARG A 76 -21.35 8.81 15.14
C ARG A 76 -22.29 9.76 14.36
N ARG A 77 -22.74 10.85 15.00
CA ARG A 77 -23.58 11.92 14.45
C ARG A 77 -22.89 12.69 13.32
N TRP A 78 -21.55 12.68 13.23
CA TRP A 78 -20.82 13.37 12.16
C TRP A 78 -20.52 12.53 10.90
N GLY A 79 -20.95 11.27 10.84
CA GLY A 79 -21.07 10.57 9.55
C GLY A 79 -19.78 10.31 8.77
N TRP A 80 -18.60 10.38 9.40
CA TRP A 80 -17.36 9.93 8.74
C TRP A 80 -17.40 8.40 8.63
N VAL A 81 -17.16 7.92 7.41
CA VAL A 81 -17.49 6.58 6.92
C VAL A 81 -16.81 5.49 7.77
N SER A 82 -17.52 5.02 8.80
CA SER A 82 -17.21 3.80 9.52
C SER A 82 -17.41 2.63 8.56
N SER A 83 -16.31 2.08 8.04
CA SER A 83 -16.36 0.84 7.28
C SER A 83 -16.87 -0.25 8.22
N LYS A 84 -18.14 -0.65 8.05
CA LYS A 84 -18.80 -1.74 8.82
C LYS A 84 -17.96 -3.02 8.88
N ALA A 85 -17.02 -3.20 7.95
CA ALA A 85 -16.09 -4.32 7.89
C ALA A 85 -15.04 -4.38 9.02
N TYR A 86 -14.93 -3.37 9.88
CA TYR A 86 -13.90 -3.33 10.95
C TYR A 86 -14.43 -3.33 12.38
N GLN A 87 -15.74 -3.47 12.58
CA GLN A 87 -16.31 -3.48 13.93
C GLN A 87 -15.86 -4.67 14.80
N HIS A 88 -15.19 -5.67 14.21
CA HIS A 88 -14.80 -6.92 14.86
C HIS A 88 -13.28 -7.11 15.02
N LEU A 89 -12.44 -6.19 14.54
CA LEU A 89 -10.99 -6.23 14.76
C LEU A 89 -10.59 -5.22 15.84
N SER A 90 -9.68 -5.64 16.73
CA SER A 90 -9.08 -4.76 17.74
C SER A 90 -8.51 -3.49 17.07
N PHE A 91 -8.90 -2.31 17.58
CA PHE A 91 -8.44 -0.97 17.17
C PHE A 91 -6.93 -0.91 16.88
N VAL A 92 -6.13 -1.53 17.75
CA VAL A 92 -4.68 -1.54 17.63
C VAL A 92 -4.23 -2.44 16.46
N ARG A 93 -4.91 -3.56 16.23
CA ARG A 93 -4.54 -4.54 15.20
C ARG A 93 -4.77 -4.02 13.78
N ASP A 94 -5.82 -3.24 13.54
CA ASP A 94 -6.04 -2.64 12.22
C ASP A 94 -5.02 -1.53 11.94
N ALA A 95 -4.80 -0.66 12.93
CA ALA A 95 -3.80 0.41 12.86
C ALA A 95 -2.38 -0.11 12.59
N THR A 96 -1.96 -1.18 13.29
CA THR A 96 -0.62 -1.75 13.11
C THR A 96 -0.45 -2.45 11.77
N LEU A 97 -1.49 -3.07 11.23
CA LEU A 97 -1.42 -3.73 9.92
C LEU A 97 -1.23 -2.68 8.81
N VAL A 98 -2.01 -1.60 8.85
CA VAL A 98 -1.86 -0.50 7.89
C VAL A 98 -0.52 0.22 8.04
N GLN A 99 -0.02 0.37 9.27
CA GLN A 99 1.32 0.93 9.49
C GLN A 99 2.43 0.00 8.97
N PHE A 100 2.27 -1.31 9.11
CA PHE A 100 3.23 -2.26 8.58
C PHE A 100 3.31 -2.18 7.05
N GLU A 101 2.16 -2.13 6.38
CA GLU A 101 2.10 -1.89 4.93
C GLU A 101 2.81 -0.57 4.55
N ARG A 102 2.67 0.46 5.40
CA ARG A 102 3.33 1.76 5.21
C ARG A 102 4.84 1.67 5.41
N MET A 103 5.30 0.91 6.39
CA MET A 103 6.71 0.68 6.69
C MET A 103 7.44 0.00 5.53
N VAL A 104 6.79 -0.95 4.84
CA VAL A 104 7.36 -1.61 3.66
C VAL A 104 7.60 -0.62 2.52
N MET A 105 6.76 0.42 2.40
CA MET A 105 6.87 1.44 1.35
C MET A 105 7.73 2.65 1.77
N ALA A 106 8.08 2.77 3.04
CA ALA A 106 8.83 3.88 3.59
C ALA A 106 10.22 4.09 2.94
N PRO A 107 11.01 3.04 2.63
CA PRO A 107 12.32 3.23 1.98
C PRO A 107 12.19 3.97 0.64
N VAL A 108 11.17 3.64 -0.15
CA VAL A 108 10.93 4.28 -1.45
C VAL A 108 10.49 5.73 -1.26
N LEU A 109 9.63 6.00 -0.26
CA LEU A 109 9.21 7.36 0.07
C LEU A 109 10.42 8.23 0.39
N TYR A 110 11.28 7.78 1.31
CA TYR A 110 12.39 8.59 1.80
C TYR A 110 13.51 8.75 0.78
N VAL A 111 13.78 7.74 -0.05
CA VAL A 111 14.74 7.89 -1.17
C VAL A 111 14.28 8.99 -2.12
N VAL A 112 13.01 8.98 -2.50
CA VAL A 112 12.47 9.99 -3.43
C VAL A 112 12.35 11.35 -2.74
N ALA A 113 11.77 11.41 -1.54
CA ALA A 113 11.49 12.66 -0.85
C ALA A 113 12.77 13.38 -0.41
N LEU A 114 13.67 12.69 0.30
CA LEU A 114 14.91 13.29 0.77
C LEU A 114 15.89 13.52 -0.37
N GLY A 115 15.92 12.61 -1.37
CA GLY A 115 16.73 12.80 -2.57
C GLY A 115 16.33 14.05 -3.35
N LEU A 116 15.02 14.25 -3.57
CA LEU A 116 14.50 15.44 -4.24
C LEU A 116 14.68 16.70 -3.40
N GLN A 117 14.44 16.65 -2.09
CA GLN A 117 14.71 17.77 -1.18
C GLN A 117 16.19 18.18 -1.25
N MET A 118 17.11 17.22 -1.19
CA MET A 118 18.55 17.49 -1.27
C MET A 118 18.92 18.13 -2.62
N LEU A 119 18.39 17.59 -3.72
CA LEU A 119 18.60 18.12 -5.07
C LEU A 119 18.11 19.58 -5.19
N LEU A 120 16.91 19.88 -4.71
CA LEU A 120 16.33 21.23 -4.72
C LEU A 120 17.11 22.21 -3.84
N MET A 121 17.59 21.76 -2.67
CA MET A 121 18.46 22.59 -1.83
C MET A 121 19.85 22.81 -2.45
N HIS A 122 20.32 21.92 -3.32
CA HIS A 122 21.55 22.12 -4.10
C HIS A 122 21.37 23.10 -5.25
N SER A 123 20.18 23.20 -5.84
CA SER A 123 19.85 24.21 -6.85
C SER A 123 19.47 25.59 -6.28
N GLY A 124 19.57 25.78 -4.96
CA GLY A 124 19.32 27.06 -4.31
C GLY A 124 17.86 27.32 -3.94
N VAL A 125 16.98 26.33 -4.09
CA VAL A 125 15.60 26.43 -3.60
C VAL A 125 15.59 26.50 -2.07
N GLY A 126 14.71 27.33 -1.51
CA GLY A 126 14.51 27.43 -0.06
C GLY A 126 14.21 26.06 0.57
N ARG A 127 14.67 25.86 1.81
CA ARG A 127 14.60 24.57 2.52
C ARG A 127 13.16 24.10 2.70
N GLU A 128 12.26 25.05 2.94
CA GLU A 128 10.83 24.84 3.14
C GLU A 128 10.18 24.33 1.85
N TRP A 129 10.45 25.00 0.72
CA TRP A 129 9.95 24.62 -0.59
C TRP A 129 10.56 23.30 -1.09
N ALA A 130 11.85 23.08 -0.85
CA ALA A 130 12.52 21.83 -1.17
C ALA A 130 11.89 20.65 -0.41
N THR A 131 11.56 20.85 0.86
CA THR A 131 10.87 19.85 1.70
C THR A 131 9.46 19.60 1.18
N ALA A 132 8.68 20.66 0.96
CA ALA A 132 7.30 20.55 0.49
C ALA A 132 7.22 19.75 -0.82
N TRP A 133 8.05 20.09 -1.81
CA TRP A 133 8.06 19.39 -3.10
C TRP A 133 8.60 17.98 -3.01
N GLY A 134 9.68 17.76 -2.26
CA GLY A 134 10.25 16.43 -2.05
C GLY A 134 9.23 15.45 -1.48
N PHE A 135 8.59 15.84 -0.37
CA PHE A 135 7.58 15.01 0.29
C PHE A 135 6.30 14.87 -0.53
N MET A 136 5.84 15.92 -1.22
CA MET A 136 4.65 15.83 -2.07
C MET A 136 4.85 14.83 -3.22
N VAL A 137 6.01 14.86 -3.88
CA VAL A 137 6.35 13.94 -4.97
C VAL A 137 6.54 12.52 -4.45
N GLY A 138 7.33 12.35 -3.38
CA GLY A 138 7.57 11.05 -2.75
C GLY A 138 6.26 10.39 -2.27
N LEU A 139 5.39 11.16 -1.64
CA LEU A 139 4.09 10.69 -1.18
C LEU A 139 3.19 10.32 -2.37
N THR A 140 3.14 11.12 -3.43
CA THR A 140 2.34 10.81 -4.62
C THR A 140 2.79 9.52 -5.31
N ILE A 141 4.10 9.35 -5.50
CA ILE A 141 4.68 8.16 -6.15
C ILE A 141 4.40 6.90 -5.32
N THR A 142 4.73 6.92 -4.03
CA THR A 142 4.53 5.75 -3.16
C THR A 142 3.06 5.38 -3.03
N ARG A 143 2.15 6.35 -2.98
CA ARG A 143 0.70 6.09 -2.95
C ARG A 143 0.19 5.51 -4.26
N THR A 144 0.67 5.99 -5.40
CA THR A 144 0.33 5.43 -6.70
C THR A 144 0.80 3.97 -6.80
N MET A 145 2.04 3.71 -6.38
CA MET A 145 2.61 2.36 -6.38
C MET A 145 1.85 1.42 -5.45
N HIS A 146 1.54 1.87 -4.22
CA HIS A 146 0.75 1.12 -3.26
C HIS A 146 -0.65 0.79 -3.79
N THR A 147 -1.31 1.77 -4.42
CA THR A 147 -2.63 1.56 -5.03
C THR A 147 -2.59 0.53 -6.14
N VAL A 148 -1.60 0.61 -7.02
CA VAL A 148 -1.41 -0.37 -8.10
C VAL A 148 -1.13 -1.77 -7.53
N TRP A 149 -0.32 -1.86 -6.47
CA TRP A 149 -0.04 -3.13 -5.80
C TRP A 149 -1.28 -3.75 -5.16
N MET A 150 -2.08 -2.97 -4.41
CA MET A 150 -3.34 -3.45 -3.83
C MET A 150 -4.33 -3.90 -4.89
N LEU A 151 -4.47 -3.15 -6.00
CA LEU A 151 -5.34 -3.55 -7.11
C LEU A 151 -4.87 -4.84 -7.78
N ARG A 152 -3.55 -5.07 -7.87
CA ARG A 152 -2.99 -6.33 -8.37
C ARG A 152 -3.26 -7.48 -7.41
N ALA A 153 -3.09 -7.26 -6.10
CA ALA A 153 -3.38 -8.27 -5.07
C ALA A 153 -4.86 -8.65 -5.07
N GLU A 154 -5.76 -7.67 -5.15
CA GLU A 154 -7.20 -7.91 -5.25
C GLU A 154 -7.54 -8.70 -6.52
N ARG A 155 -7.04 -8.30 -7.69
CA ARG A 155 -7.25 -9.04 -8.94
C ARG A 155 -6.75 -10.48 -8.86
N ARG A 156 -5.66 -10.74 -8.13
CA ARG A 156 -5.12 -12.07 -7.92
C ARG A 156 -6.05 -12.93 -7.05
N ALA A 157 -6.51 -12.41 -5.92
CA ALA A 157 -7.47 -13.09 -5.06
C ALA A 157 -8.78 -13.41 -5.79
N TRP A 158 -9.29 -12.49 -6.60
CA TRP A 158 -10.50 -12.73 -7.41
C TRP A 158 -10.31 -13.88 -8.42
N ARG A 159 -9.13 -14.02 -9.03
CA ARG A 159 -8.82 -15.14 -9.93
C ARG A 159 -8.75 -16.46 -9.20
N GLU A 160 -8.17 -16.46 -8.00
CA GLU A 160 -8.08 -17.66 -7.15
C GLU A 160 -9.47 -18.11 -6.70
N HIS A 161 -10.35 -17.19 -6.28
CA HIS A 161 -11.74 -17.51 -5.95
C HIS A 161 -12.57 -17.96 -7.16
N ALA A 162 -12.39 -17.34 -8.33
CA ALA A 162 -13.07 -17.78 -9.55
C ALA A 162 -12.63 -19.18 -9.99
N ALA A 163 -11.33 -19.50 -9.89
CA ALA A 163 -10.82 -20.83 -10.18
C ALA A 163 -11.37 -21.87 -9.20
N ALA A 164 -11.42 -21.56 -7.89
CA ALA A 164 -12.01 -22.43 -6.88
C ALA A 164 -13.52 -22.66 -7.13
N ALA A 165 -14.26 -21.62 -7.53
CA ALA A 165 -15.68 -21.74 -7.86
C ALA A 165 -15.94 -22.62 -9.10
N VAL A 166 -15.08 -22.52 -10.13
CA VAL A 166 -15.16 -23.38 -11.32
C VAL A 166 -14.86 -24.84 -10.96
N LEU A 167 -13.83 -25.10 -10.14
CA LEU A 167 -13.51 -26.45 -9.66
C LEU A 167 -14.64 -27.04 -8.81
N ALA A 168 -15.25 -26.24 -7.93
CA ALA A 168 -16.41 -26.65 -7.14
C ALA A 168 -17.65 -26.93 -8.02
N ALA A 169 -17.89 -26.11 -9.04
CA ALA A 169 -18.98 -26.32 -10.00
C ALA A 169 -18.78 -27.57 -10.87
N GLN A 170 -17.54 -28.02 -11.07
CA GLN A 170 -17.20 -29.26 -11.76
C GLN A 170 -17.32 -30.51 -10.87
N GLY A 171 -17.78 -30.38 -9.62
CA GLY A 171 -18.02 -31.50 -8.72
C GLY A 171 -16.75 -32.11 -8.10
N ALA A 172 -15.61 -31.41 -8.19
CA ALA A 172 -14.40 -31.86 -7.53
C ALA A 172 -14.58 -31.82 -6.00
N PRO A 173 -14.25 -32.90 -5.25
CA PRO A 173 -14.34 -32.88 -3.80
C PRO A 173 -13.43 -31.77 -3.25
N ALA A 174 -13.98 -30.96 -2.33
CA ALA A 174 -13.37 -29.71 -1.86
C ALA A 174 -11.92 -29.86 -1.36
N GLY A 175 -11.55 -31.04 -0.86
CA GLY A 175 -10.18 -31.36 -0.44
C GLY A 175 -9.17 -31.33 -1.58
N VAL A 176 -9.51 -31.91 -2.75
CA VAL A 176 -8.60 -32.03 -3.90
C VAL A 176 -8.39 -30.68 -4.60
N ALA A 177 -9.43 -29.82 -4.63
CA ALA A 177 -9.32 -28.48 -5.18
C ALA A 177 -8.43 -27.56 -4.33
N LEU A 178 -8.48 -27.69 -2.99
CA LEU A 178 -7.63 -26.95 -2.06
C LEU A 178 -6.17 -27.45 -2.10
N GLU A 179 -5.96 -28.77 -2.19
CA GLU A 179 -4.63 -29.37 -2.35
C GLU A 179 -3.96 -28.95 -3.65
N ALA A 180 -4.67 -29.02 -4.79
CA ALA A 180 -4.11 -28.62 -6.09
C ALA A 180 -3.76 -27.11 -6.16
N VAL A 181 -4.52 -26.25 -5.46
CA VAL A 181 -4.20 -24.82 -5.36
C VAL A 181 -3.01 -24.58 -4.42
N ALA A 182 -2.94 -25.30 -3.30
CA ALA A 182 -1.82 -25.22 -2.35
C ALA A 182 -0.51 -25.74 -2.96
N GLU A 183 -0.55 -26.86 -3.69
CA GLU A 183 0.58 -27.46 -4.39
C GLU A 183 1.09 -26.54 -5.51
N LYS A 184 0.18 -25.92 -6.28
CA LYS A 184 0.55 -24.94 -7.32
C LYS A 184 1.07 -23.62 -6.76
N ALA A 185 0.66 -23.24 -5.55
CA ALA A 185 1.21 -22.09 -4.84
C ALA A 185 2.60 -22.39 -4.24
N ALA A 186 2.82 -23.62 -3.77
CA ALA A 186 4.09 -24.09 -3.21
C ALA A 186 5.15 -24.37 -4.30
N GLY A 187 4.74 -24.84 -5.48
CA GLY A 187 5.64 -25.21 -6.58
C GLY A 187 6.22 -24.06 -7.41
N ARG A 188 5.98 -22.79 -7.06
CA ARG A 188 6.39 -21.63 -7.88
C ARG A 188 7.79 -21.08 -7.56
N ALA A 189 8.71 -21.96 -7.13
CA ALA A 189 10.12 -21.65 -6.91
C ALA A 189 11.07 -22.28 -7.96
N ASP A 190 10.57 -22.99 -8.98
CA ASP A 190 11.43 -23.64 -9.99
C ASP A 190 11.26 -23.01 -11.40
N PRO A 191 12.33 -22.58 -12.11
CA PRO A 191 12.25 -21.84 -13.38
C PRO A 191 11.87 -22.70 -14.61
N LEU A 192 11.62 -24.00 -14.46
CA LEU A 192 11.30 -24.91 -15.56
C LEU A 192 9.82 -25.29 -15.52
N ALA A 193 8.98 -24.45 -16.14
CA ALA A 193 7.53 -24.60 -16.16
C ALA A 193 7.06 -25.92 -16.82
N PRO A 194 6.05 -26.62 -16.27
CA PRO A 194 5.40 -27.75 -16.95
C PRO A 194 4.50 -27.28 -18.10
N PRO A 195 4.19 -28.17 -19.06
CA PRO A 195 3.50 -27.82 -20.30
C PRO A 195 2.12 -27.21 -20.05
N THR A 196 1.73 -26.32 -20.96
CA THR A 196 0.45 -25.62 -20.87
C THR A 196 -0.73 -26.59 -21.01
N ILE A 197 -1.88 -26.26 -20.41
CA ILE A 197 -3.13 -27.06 -20.47
C ILE A 197 -3.53 -27.40 -21.92
N GLN A 198 -3.12 -26.57 -22.87
CA GLN A 198 -3.35 -26.75 -24.30
C GLN A 198 -2.46 -27.85 -24.94
N GLU A 199 -1.26 -28.07 -24.40
CA GLU A 199 -0.36 -29.16 -24.82
C GLU A 199 -0.79 -30.50 -24.22
N ALA A 200 -1.24 -30.53 -22.96
CA ALA A 200 -1.81 -31.73 -22.34
C ALA A 200 -3.12 -32.16 -23.05
N ALA A 201 -3.97 -31.19 -23.45
CA ALA A 201 -5.19 -31.47 -24.20
C ALA A 201 -4.92 -32.01 -25.61
N SER A 202 -3.85 -31.55 -26.27
CA SER A 202 -3.47 -32.05 -27.60
C SER A 202 -2.70 -33.37 -27.56
N ALA A 203 -2.04 -33.71 -26.45
CA ALA A 203 -1.51 -35.05 -26.21
C ALA A 203 -2.63 -36.09 -25.97
N LEU A 204 -3.66 -35.73 -25.18
CA LEU A 204 -4.83 -36.60 -24.98
C LEU A 204 -5.64 -36.80 -26.27
N ALA A 205 -5.79 -35.76 -27.10
CA ALA A 205 -6.51 -35.84 -28.37
C ALA A 205 -5.79 -36.71 -29.42
N ARG A 206 -4.48 -36.94 -29.27
CA ARG A 206 -3.68 -37.80 -30.16
C ARG A 206 -3.70 -39.28 -29.77
N GLY A 207 -4.35 -39.65 -28.67
CA GLY A 207 -4.43 -41.05 -28.23
C GLY A 207 -3.11 -41.64 -27.75
N ASP A 208 -2.11 -40.80 -27.48
CA ASP A 208 -0.84 -41.24 -26.91
C ASP A 208 -1.06 -41.56 -25.43
N SER A 209 -1.29 -42.84 -25.13
CA SER A 209 -1.28 -43.33 -23.76
C SER A 209 0.13 -43.20 -23.20
N ILE A 210 0.32 -42.29 -22.24
CA ILE A 210 1.55 -42.21 -21.44
C ILE A 210 1.58 -43.45 -20.53
N THR A 211 2.13 -44.54 -21.04
CA THR A 211 2.62 -45.64 -20.22
C THR A 211 4.12 -45.47 -20.02
N ARG A 212 4.46 -45.24 -18.75
CA ARG A 212 5.78 -45.10 -18.10
C ARG A 212 6.43 -43.72 -18.13
#